data_AF-A0A9D9BZA6-F1
#
_entry.id   AF-A0A9D9BZA6-F1
#
_cell.length_a   1.000
_cell.length_b   1.000
_cell.length_c   1.000
_cell.angle_alpha   90.00
_cell.angle_beta   90.00
_cell.angle_gamma   90.00
#
_symmetry.space_group_name_H-M   'P 1'
#
loop_
_entity.id
_entity.type
_entity.pdbx_description
1 polymer ?
#
loop_
_entity_poly.entity_id
_entity_poly.type
_entity_poly.pdbx_seq_one_letter_code
_entity_poly.pdbx_strand_id
1 'polypeptide(L)'
;MPGSLLWDDSRNIITGSYMSDLFKEMYSAGKYRKMFGVIEACYSGSVAMECVGVPKLLLMTATNDKETSKAELYSSVWRTYLTNSFNAAVLKTLQERNIHGLSVKDLYTEVFSQTMGSHVTLYNAENFGNVFFNPIGPFFSN
;
A
#
# COMPACT_ATOMS: atom_id res chain seq x y z
N MET A 1 -8.96 4.31 -12.64
CA MET A 1 -10.43 4.34 -12.42
C MET A 1 -10.71 3.65 -11.10
N PRO A 2 -11.66 4.11 -10.27
CA PRO A 2 -12.04 3.38 -9.06
C PRO A 2 -12.31 1.89 -9.35
N GLY A 3 -11.89 1.01 -8.45
CA GLY A 3 -12.00 -0.45 -8.54
C GLY A 3 -10.90 -1.14 -9.36
N SER A 4 -9.94 -0.39 -9.91
CA SER A 4 -8.89 -0.95 -10.76
C SER A 4 -7.55 -0.24 -10.64
N LEU A 5 -6.46 -1.01 -10.77
CA LEU A 5 -5.11 -0.51 -11.02
C LEU A 5 -4.83 -0.59 -12.52
N LEU A 6 -4.30 0.50 -13.08
CA LEU A 6 -3.84 0.50 -14.47
C LEU A 6 -2.57 -0.34 -14.57
N TRP A 7 -2.54 -1.23 -15.55
CA TRP A 7 -1.38 -2.01 -15.92
C TRP A 7 -1.01 -1.64 -17.34
N ASP A 8 0.24 -1.22 -17.55
CA ASP A 8 0.81 -0.85 -18.84
C ASP A 8 0.10 0.29 -19.63
N ASP A 9 0.70 0.65 -20.76
CA ASP A 9 0.25 1.73 -21.64
C ASP A 9 -0.92 1.32 -22.56
N SER A 10 -1.21 0.02 -22.65
CA SER A 10 -2.33 -0.56 -23.43
C SER A 10 -3.66 -0.49 -22.67
N ARG A 11 -3.67 0.14 -21.49
CA ARG A 11 -4.84 0.27 -20.60
C ARG A 11 -5.35 -1.07 -20.10
N ASN A 12 -4.47 -2.06 -19.94
CA ASN A 12 -4.84 -3.25 -19.19
C ASN A 12 -5.14 -2.85 -17.74
N ILE A 13 -6.01 -3.60 -17.07
CA ILE A 13 -6.41 -3.29 -15.71
C ILE A 13 -6.36 -4.53 -14.83
N ILE A 14 -5.97 -4.32 -13.59
CA ILE A 14 -6.07 -5.30 -12.52
C ILE A 14 -7.20 -4.83 -11.60
N THR A 15 -8.31 -5.57 -11.54
CA THR A 15 -9.45 -5.19 -10.71
C THR A 15 -9.24 -5.59 -9.26
N GLY A 16 -9.90 -4.90 -8.33
CA GLY A 16 -9.91 -5.28 -6.91
C GLY A 16 -10.48 -6.69 -6.68
N SER A 17 -11.53 -7.07 -7.41
CA SER A 17 -12.10 -8.42 -7.35
C SER A 17 -11.10 -9.50 -7.78
N TYR A 18 -10.39 -9.28 -8.88
CA TYR A 18 -9.34 -10.19 -9.35
C TYR A 18 -8.22 -10.33 -8.31
N MET A 19 -7.76 -9.21 -7.72
CA MET A 19 -6.76 -9.25 -6.64
C MET A 19 -7.27 -10.03 -5.42
N SER A 20 -8.53 -9.81 -5.02
CA SER A 20 -9.16 -10.49 -3.89
C SER A 20 -9.19 -12.01 -4.10
N ASP A 21 -9.62 -12.46 -5.27
CA ASP A 21 -9.70 -13.88 -5.62
C ASP A 21 -8.31 -14.51 -5.71
N LEU A 22 -7.36 -13.83 -6.34
CA LEU A 22 -5.97 -14.26 -6.41
C LEU A 22 -5.37 -14.46 -5.01
N PHE A 23 -5.54 -13.50 -4.11
CA PHE A 23 -4.98 -13.61 -2.76
C PHE A 23 -5.66 -14.70 -1.92
N LYS A 24 -6.97 -14.92 -2.09
CA LYS A 24 -7.67 -16.06 -1.47
C LYS A 24 -7.11 -17.38 -1.97
N GLU A 25 -6.91 -17.52 -3.28
CA GLU A 25 -6.32 -18.72 -3.87
C GLU A 25 -4.90 -18.97 -3.34
N MET A 26 -4.06 -17.92 -3.31
CA MET A 26 -2.71 -18.00 -2.74
C MET A 26 -2.72 -18.43 -1.27
N TYR A 27 -3.66 -17.92 -0.48
CA TYR A 27 -3.81 -18.32 0.93
C TYR A 27 -4.21 -19.79 1.06
N SER A 28 -5.25 -20.22 0.33
CA SER A 28 -5.73 -21.61 0.33
C SER A 28 -4.66 -22.60 -0.13
N ALA A 29 -3.79 -22.18 -1.05
CA ALA A 29 -2.65 -22.97 -1.53
C ALA A 29 -1.40 -22.86 -0.62
N GLY A 30 -1.50 -22.23 0.54
CA GLY A 30 -0.41 -22.12 1.53
C GLY A 30 0.78 -21.29 1.05
N LYS A 31 0.59 -20.35 0.11
CA LYS A 31 1.69 -19.58 -0.51
C LYS A 31 2.23 -18.46 0.37
N TYR A 32 1.51 -18.08 1.41
CA TYR A 32 1.97 -17.10 2.39
C TYR A 32 1.39 -17.36 3.78
N ARG A 33 2.14 -16.97 4.81
CA ARG A 33 1.65 -16.95 6.21
C ARG A 33 1.03 -15.60 6.58
N LYS A 34 1.63 -14.51 6.09
CA LYS A 34 1.14 -13.12 6.16
C LYS A 34 1.62 -12.39 4.92
N MET A 35 0.80 -11.48 4.41
CA MET A 35 1.14 -10.61 3.29
C MET A 35 0.82 -9.17 3.67
N PHE A 36 1.74 -8.26 3.39
CA PHE A 36 1.54 -6.83 3.57
C PHE A 36 1.84 -6.13 2.24
N GLY A 37 0.82 -5.47 1.66
CA GLY A 37 0.94 -4.74 0.41
C GLY A 37 0.88 -3.23 0.63
N VAL A 38 1.69 -2.50 -0.12
CA VAL A 38 1.72 -1.03 -0.16
C VAL A 38 1.33 -0.61 -1.57
N ILE A 39 0.27 0.18 -1.73
CA ILE A 39 -0.33 0.51 -3.03
C ILE A 39 -0.31 2.02 -3.27
N GLU A 40 0.53 2.44 -4.21
CA GLU A 40 0.55 3.80 -4.75
C GLU A 40 -0.27 3.87 -6.04
N ALA A 41 -1.49 4.41 -5.93
CA ALA A 41 -2.32 4.76 -7.07
C ALA A 41 -3.46 5.70 -6.65
N CYS A 42 -3.99 6.46 -7.60
CA CYS A 42 -5.25 7.18 -7.41
C CYS A 42 -6.39 6.19 -7.15
N TYR A 43 -7.27 6.51 -6.19
CA TYR A 43 -8.39 5.67 -5.79
C TYR A 43 -7.96 4.27 -5.31
N SER A 44 -6.70 4.08 -4.89
CA SER A 44 -6.16 2.79 -4.46
C SER A 44 -6.98 2.16 -3.32
N GLY A 45 -7.63 2.97 -2.49
CA GLY A 45 -8.58 2.51 -1.48
C GLY A 45 -9.73 1.68 -2.05
N SER A 46 -10.24 2.04 -3.24
CA SER A 46 -11.32 1.29 -3.90
C SER A 46 -10.92 -0.13 -4.33
N VAL A 47 -9.64 -0.36 -4.62
CA VAL A 47 -9.10 -1.69 -4.92
C VAL A 47 -8.89 -2.47 -3.62
N ALA A 48 -8.33 -1.83 -2.60
CA ALA A 48 -8.05 -2.45 -1.31
C ALA A 48 -9.32 -2.86 -0.54
N MET A 49 -10.44 -2.14 -0.72
CA MET A 49 -11.74 -2.51 -0.14
C MET A 49 -12.24 -3.87 -0.62
N GLU A 50 -12.04 -4.22 -1.89
CA GLU A 50 -12.44 -5.53 -2.44
C GLU A 50 -11.64 -6.70 -1.85
N CYS A 51 -10.47 -6.41 -1.29
CA CYS A 51 -9.60 -7.37 -0.61
C CYS A 51 -9.92 -7.53 0.88
N VAL A 52 -10.93 -6.83 1.42
CA VAL A 52 -11.39 -7.04 2.80
C VAL A 52 -11.97 -8.45 2.93
N GLY A 53 -11.58 -9.15 4.00
CA GLY A 53 -11.95 -10.54 4.26
C GLY A 53 -10.91 -11.56 3.79
N VAL A 54 -9.89 -11.16 3.02
CA VAL A 54 -8.79 -12.06 2.65
C VAL A 54 -7.96 -12.41 3.88
N PRO A 55 -7.74 -13.70 4.21
CA PRO A 55 -7.00 -14.06 5.42
C PRO A 55 -5.53 -13.63 5.37
N LYS A 56 -5.03 -13.09 6.50
CA LYS A 56 -3.62 -12.73 6.70
C LYS A 56 -3.04 -11.74 5.68
N LEU A 57 -3.90 -10.99 5.00
CA LEU A 57 -3.54 -9.89 4.11
C LEU A 57 -3.75 -8.55 4.81
N LEU A 58 -2.82 -7.62 4.66
CA LEU A 58 -2.98 -6.22 5.02
C LEU A 58 -2.60 -5.37 3.81
N LEU A 59 -3.36 -4.30 3.55
CA LEU A 59 -3.05 -3.36 2.49
C LEU A 59 -2.99 -1.94 3.06
N MET A 60 -1.94 -1.21 2.70
CA MET A 60 -1.81 0.23 2.96
C MET A 60 -1.82 0.98 1.64
N THR A 61 -2.66 1.98 1.50
CA THR A 61 -2.86 2.69 0.23
C THR A 61 -2.47 4.16 0.34
N ALA A 62 -2.06 4.76 -0.78
CA ALA A 62 -1.76 6.18 -0.87
C ALA A 62 -3.00 7.07 -0.69
N THR A 63 -4.17 6.53 -0.98
CA THR A 63 -5.45 7.26 -1.06
C THR A 63 -6.60 6.42 -0.54
N ASN A 64 -7.67 7.07 -0.12
CA ASN A 64 -8.98 6.44 0.02
C ASN A 64 -9.61 6.13 -1.37
N ASP A 65 -10.89 5.77 -1.38
CA ASP A 65 -11.64 5.40 -2.59
C ASP A 65 -12.15 6.59 -3.44
N LYS A 66 -11.95 7.83 -2.97
CA LYS A 66 -12.57 9.05 -3.52
C LYS A 66 -11.56 10.10 -3.98
N GLU A 67 -10.27 9.84 -3.89
CA GLU A 67 -9.24 10.84 -4.17
C GLU A 67 -8.07 10.30 -5.00
N THR A 68 -7.30 11.25 -5.54
CA THR A 68 -6.08 11.00 -6.32
C THR A 68 -4.83 11.08 -5.46
N SER A 69 -3.81 10.29 -5.75
CA SER A 69 -2.49 10.48 -5.14
C SER A 69 -1.76 11.66 -5.78
N LYS A 70 -0.67 12.10 -5.15
CA LYS A 70 0.05 13.33 -5.53
C LYS A 70 1.49 13.04 -5.92
N ALA A 71 1.87 13.53 -7.10
CA ALA A 71 3.26 13.58 -7.51
C ALA A 71 4.05 14.55 -6.63
N GLU A 72 5.33 14.26 -6.39
CA GLU A 72 6.22 15.04 -5.53
C GLU A 72 7.63 15.11 -6.14
N LEU A 73 8.43 16.07 -5.68
CA LEU A 73 9.82 16.30 -6.10
C LEU A 73 9.95 16.59 -7.60
N TYR A 74 9.52 17.79 -8.02
CA TYR A 74 9.69 18.25 -9.39
C TYR A 74 11.15 18.56 -9.72
N SER A 75 11.69 17.94 -10.76
CA SER A 75 13.01 18.26 -11.32
C SER A 75 12.87 19.23 -12.48
N SER A 76 13.45 20.43 -12.34
CA SER A 76 13.51 21.40 -13.43
C SER A 76 14.41 20.95 -14.58
N VAL A 77 15.44 20.15 -14.27
CA VAL A 77 16.39 19.58 -15.24
C VAL A 77 15.68 18.56 -16.14
N TRP A 78 14.94 17.62 -15.53
CA TRP A 78 14.25 16.56 -16.26
C TRP A 78 12.81 16.91 -16.67
N ARG A 79 12.33 18.10 -16.24
CA ARG A 79 10.96 18.59 -16.48
C ARG A 79 9.88 17.60 -16.10
N THR A 80 10.10 16.87 -15.00
CA THR A 80 9.19 15.84 -14.52
C THR A 80 9.25 15.70 -13.01
N TYR A 81 8.24 15.09 -12.42
CA TYR A 81 8.23 14.68 -11.02
C TYR A 81 9.01 13.38 -10.86
N LEU A 82 9.82 13.29 -9.80
CA LEU A 82 10.69 12.14 -9.57
C LEU A 82 10.06 11.08 -8.67
N THR A 83 8.98 11.39 -7.97
CA THR A 83 8.27 10.45 -7.08
C THR A 83 6.82 10.87 -6.84
N ASN A 84 6.14 10.14 -5.98
CA ASN A 84 4.84 10.49 -5.39
C ASN A 84 4.99 10.69 -3.89
N SER A 85 4.13 11.52 -3.28
CA SER A 85 4.25 11.90 -1.87
C SER A 85 4.12 10.70 -0.91
N PHE A 86 3.21 9.77 -1.18
CA PHE A 86 3.07 8.55 -0.38
C PHE A 86 4.28 7.63 -0.54
N ASN A 87 4.73 7.35 -1.76
CA ASN A 87 5.96 6.59 -1.99
C ASN A 87 7.20 7.24 -1.33
N ALA A 88 7.34 8.56 -1.40
CA ALA A 88 8.43 9.27 -0.75
C ALA A 88 8.38 9.09 0.78
N ALA A 89 7.20 9.22 1.39
CA ALA A 89 7.00 9.00 2.82
C ALA A 89 7.30 7.55 3.24
N VAL A 90 6.87 6.55 2.46
CA VAL A 90 7.16 5.13 2.72
C VAL A 90 8.67 4.89 2.67
N LEU A 91 9.34 5.27 1.57
CA LEU A 91 10.75 5.02 1.37
C LEU A 91 11.60 5.73 2.43
N LYS A 92 11.30 7.00 2.72
CA LYS A 92 11.98 7.76 3.77
C LYS A 92 11.84 7.07 5.13
N THR A 93 10.63 6.63 5.49
CA THR A 93 10.40 5.92 6.76
C THR A 93 11.18 4.61 6.84
N LEU A 94 11.21 3.83 5.76
CA LEU A 94 11.97 2.58 5.70
C LEU A 94 13.50 2.79 5.77
N GLN A 95 14.01 3.90 5.23
CA GLN A 95 15.44 4.23 5.24
C GLN A 95 15.92 4.84 6.56
N GLU A 96 15.10 5.67 7.21
CA GLU A 96 15.49 6.41 8.41
C GLU A 96 15.22 5.63 9.71
N ARG A 97 14.38 4.59 9.68
CA ARG A 97 13.94 3.85 10.88
C ARG A 97 14.50 2.44 10.91
N ASN A 98 14.69 1.91 12.12
CA ASN A 98 15.02 0.50 12.31
C ASN A 98 13.78 -0.37 12.08
N ILE A 99 13.68 -0.96 10.89
CA ILE A 99 12.55 -1.80 10.45
C ILE A 99 12.28 -3.01 11.34
N HIS A 100 13.27 -3.50 12.10
CA HIS A 100 13.08 -4.63 13.02
C HIS A 100 12.31 -4.25 14.29
N GLY A 101 12.35 -2.97 14.68
CA GLY A 101 11.60 -2.43 15.82
C GLY A 101 10.34 -1.65 15.42
N LEU A 102 10.15 -1.36 14.13
CA LEU A 102 9.04 -0.56 13.63
C LEU A 102 7.79 -1.43 13.43
N SER A 103 6.70 -1.13 14.12
CA SER A 103 5.43 -1.84 13.91
C SER A 103 4.72 -1.36 12.64
N VAL A 104 3.73 -2.14 12.17
CA VAL A 104 2.83 -1.73 11.09
C VAL A 104 2.12 -0.41 11.43
N LYS A 105 1.63 -0.27 12.67
CA LYS A 105 0.95 0.94 13.14
C LYS A 105 1.89 2.15 13.15
N ASP A 106 3.14 1.96 13.53
CA ASP A 106 4.13 3.05 13.50
C ASP A 106 4.46 3.45 12.07
N LEU A 107 4.71 2.49 11.17
CA LEU A 107 4.88 2.77 9.74
C LEU A 107 3.69 3.57 9.19
N TYR A 108 2.46 3.12 9.45
CA TYR A 108 1.26 3.83 9.01
C TYR A 108 1.20 5.26 9.55
N THR A 109 1.48 5.46 10.84
CA THR A 109 1.41 6.78 11.48
C THR A 109 2.42 7.75 10.88
N GLU A 110 3.66 7.29 10.65
CA GLU A 110 4.72 8.09 10.03
C GLU A 110 4.45 8.41 8.56
N VAL A 111 3.93 7.43 7.81
CA VAL A 111 3.60 7.63 6.40
C VAL A 111 2.38 8.55 6.25
N PHE A 112 1.38 8.39 7.10
CA PHE A 112 0.20 9.26 7.14
C PHE A 112 0.57 10.71 7.46
N SER A 113 1.47 10.95 8.42
CA SER A 113 1.86 12.31 8.81
C SER A 113 2.69 13.05 7.76
N GLN A 114 3.39 12.31 6.89
CA GLN A 114 4.28 12.86 5.88
C GLN A 114 3.67 12.91 4.48
N THR A 115 2.62 12.12 4.21
CA THR A 115 1.96 12.11 2.90
C THR A 115 1.14 13.39 2.70
N MET A 116 1.45 14.13 1.65
CA MET A 116 0.80 15.40 1.36
C MET A 116 -0.35 15.22 0.36
N GLY A 117 -1.54 15.71 0.74
CA GLY A 117 -2.66 15.91 -0.18
C GLY A 117 -3.48 14.67 -0.53
N SER A 118 -3.37 13.60 0.25
CA SER A 118 -4.27 12.43 0.23
C SER A 118 -4.32 11.75 1.61
N HIS A 119 -5.26 10.81 1.77
CA HIS A 119 -5.50 10.06 2.99
C HIS A 119 -4.95 8.64 2.87
N VAL A 120 -3.78 8.43 3.46
CA VAL A 120 -3.22 7.10 3.64
C VAL A 120 -4.19 6.26 4.46
N THR A 121 -4.49 5.05 3.99
CA THR A 121 -5.50 4.20 4.63
C THR A 121 -5.00 2.76 4.77
N LEU A 122 -5.28 2.14 5.92
CA LEU A 122 -5.06 0.72 6.16
C LEU A 122 -6.36 -0.07 5.97
N TYR A 123 -6.28 -1.16 5.21
CA TYR A 123 -7.40 -2.06 4.92
C TYR A 123 -7.14 -3.47 5.43
N ASN A 124 -8.22 -4.15 5.80
CA ASN A 124 -8.21 -5.55 6.20
C ASN A 124 -7.41 -5.86 7.49
N ALA A 125 -7.22 -4.86 8.35
CA ALA A 125 -6.48 -5.00 9.62
C ALA A 125 -7.05 -6.10 10.53
N GLU A 126 -8.38 -6.25 10.56
CA GLU A 126 -9.08 -7.27 11.35
C GLU A 126 -8.71 -8.70 10.95
N ASN A 127 -8.37 -8.94 9.68
CA ASN A 127 -8.02 -10.27 9.16
C ASN A 127 -6.49 -10.54 9.12
N PHE A 128 -5.67 -9.53 9.40
CA PHE A 128 -4.22 -9.64 9.40
C PHE A 128 -3.66 -10.17 10.73
N GLY A 129 -4.30 -9.79 11.85
CA GLY A 129 -3.84 -9.99 13.21
C GLY A 129 -3.42 -8.68 13.87
N ASN A 130 -2.41 -8.69 14.74
CA ASN A 130 -2.07 -7.50 15.54
C ASN A 130 -1.22 -6.48 14.75
N VAL A 131 -1.79 -5.35 14.34
CA VAL A 131 -1.06 -4.27 13.65
C VAL A 131 -0.21 -3.38 14.58
N PHE A 132 -0.46 -3.42 15.89
CA PHE A 132 0.23 -2.57 16.87
C PHE A 132 1.62 -3.10 17.25
N PHE A 133 1.81 -4.42 17.25
CA PHE A 133 3.06 -5.05 17.68
C PHE A 133 3.73 -5.91 16.62
N ASN A 134 3.09 -6.20 15.47
CA ASN A 134 3.77 -6.91 14.40
C ASN A 134 4.84 -5.99 13.77
N PRO A 135 6.12 -6.38 13.82
CA PRO A 135 7.17 -5.61 13.17
C PRO A 135 7.05 -5.70 11.65
N ILE A 136 7.46 -4.64 10.95
CA ILE A 136 7.46 -4.63 9.49
C ILE A 136 8.69 -5.32 8.89
N GLY A 137 9.76 -5.51 9.68
CA GLY A 137 11.03 -6.09 9.25
C GLY A 137 10.85 -7.33 8.36
N PRO A 138 10.12 -8.38 8.78
CA PRO A 138 9.92 -9.57 7.96
C PRO A 138 9.31 -9.36 6.55
N PHE A 139 8.74 -8.19 6.26
CA PHE A 139 8.19 -7.86 4.94
C PHE A 139 9.15 -7.03 4.07
N PHE A 140 10.16 -6.38 4.67
CA PHE A 140 11.07 -5.45 3.99
C PHE A 140 12.56 -5.76 4.23
N SER A 141 12.88 -6.82 4.97
CA SER A 141 14.24 -7.32 5.11
C SER A 141 14.67 -8.01 3.81
N ASN A 142 15.87 -7.66 3.32
CA ASN A 142 16.58 -8.42 2.28
C ASN A 142 17.22 -9.69 2.88
#